data_AF-A0AAQ4D2V2-F1
#
_entry.id   AF-A0AAQ4D2V2-F1
#
_cell.length_a   1.000
_cell.length_b   1.000
_cell.length_c   1.000
_cell.angle_alpha   90.00
_cell.angle_beta   90.00
_cell.angle_gamma   90.00
#
_symmetry.space_group_name_H-M   'P 1'
#
loop_
_entity.id
_entity.type
_entity.pdbx_description
1 polymer ?
#
loop_
_entity_poly.entity_id
_entity_poly.type
_entity_poly.pdbx_seq_one_letter_code
_entity_poly.pdbx_strand_id
1 'polypeptide(L)'
;MNLRLKNRQAVRGELSQFVDDIIVPESMILNILETSVTEKEFLEQLYVLDHKISFVKEQSFKDSRSCQDAIGKIREYLLQKVYLFRKPMTNYQVPQNAMLKHKFFYQFLMTHEREVAREIRDEYVDTMGKILFSYFKAYTNRLMKLQYPFESLFRSQQYALLDNACREYLFVTEFFMVSGAAAQDLFNSIMNRTLTMFVVRPSVTFHFDLCASNPLMWLASA
;
A
#
# COMPACT_ATOMS: atom_id res chain seq x y z
N MET A 1 -52.04 35.06 7.94
CA MET A 1 -50.63 34.90 8.41
C MET A 1 -49.81 34.24 7.30
N ASN A 2 -48.62 34.78 7.02
CA ASN A 2 -47.79 34.65 5.81
C ASN A 2 -47.34 33.23 5.34
N LEU A 3 -48.27 32.38 4.89
CA LEU A 3 -47.96 31.06 4.30
C LEU A 3 -47.09 31.13 3.02
N ARG A 4 -47.38 32.08 2.11
CA ARG A 4 -46.61 32.27 0.87
C ARG A 4 -45.15 32.70 1.12
N LEU A 5 -44.94 33.50 2.16
CA LEU A 5 -43.61 34.01 2.53
C LEU A 5 -42.77 32.91 3.20
N LYS A 6 -43.39 32.10 4.07
CA LYS A 6 -42.78 30.88 4.62
C LYS A 6 -42.41 29.86 3.55
N ASN A 7 -43.31 29.59 2.59
CA ASN A 7 -43.02 28.64 1.50
C ASN A 7 -41.87 29.14 0.61
N ARG A 8 -41.83 30.45 0.29
CA ARG A 8 -40.73 31.03 -0.47
C ARG A 8 -39.39 30.98 0.28
N GLN A 9 -39.39 31.19 1.60
CA GLN A 9 -38.18 31.07 2.42
C GLN A 9 -37.71 29.62 2.54
N ALA A 10 -38.62 28.66 2.70
CA ALA A 10 -38.30 27.24 2.73
C ALA A 10 -37.68 26.75 1.41
N VAL A 11 -38.33 27.04 0.28
CA VAL A 11 -37.81 26.68 -1.05
C VAL A 11 -36.48 27.37 -1.35
N ARG A 12 -36.31 28.63 -0.91
CA ARG A 12 -35.03 29.34 -1.06
C ARG A 12 -33.91 28.71 -0.21
N GLY A 13 -34.24 28.23 0.99
CA GLY A 13 -33.29 27.49 1.83
C GLY A 13 -32.84 26.19 1.18
N GLU A 14 -33.79 25.40 0.67
CA GLU A 14 -33.49 24.16 -0.04
C GLU A 14 -32.68 24.40 -1.32
N LEU A 15 -33.02 25.43 -2.12
CA LEU A 15 -32.24 25.77 -3.32
C LEU A 15 -30.85 26.29 -2.97
N SER A 16 -30.69 27.07 -1.90
CA SER A 16 -29.38 27.58 -1.46
C SER A 16 -28.49 26.43 -1.03
N GLN A 17 -29.02 25.51 -0.22
CA GLN A 17 -28.30 24.31 0.21
C GLN A 17 -27.89 23.45 -0.99
N PHE A 18 -28.80 23.24 -1.95
CA PHE A 18 -28.48 22.52 -3.17
C PHE A 18 -27.38 23.19 -4.00
N VAL A 19 -27.39 24.52 -4.09
CA VAL A 19 -26.34 25.28 -4.78
C VAL A 19 -24.99 25.15 -4.05
N ASP A 20 -24.99 25.23 -2.72
CA ASP A 20 -23.79 25.08 -1.89
C ASP A 20 -23.21 23.65 -1.98
N ASP A 21 -24.07 22.64 -2.13
CA ASP A 21 -23.71 21.23 -2.31
C ASP A 21 -23.13 20.94 -3.71
N ILE A 22 -23.41 21.78 -4.71
CA ILE A 22 -22.96 21.60 -6.10
C ILE A 22 -21.77 22.48 -6.48
N ILE A 23 -21.63 23.66 -5.86
CA ILE A 23 -20.52 24.57 -6.16
C ILE A 23 -19.24 24.09 -5.47
N VAL A 24 -18.14 23.99 -6.20
CA VAL A 24 -16.80 23.93 -5.60
C VAL A 24 -16.24 25.35 -5.49
N PRO A 25 -16.13 25.91 -4.28
CA PRO A 25 -15.66 27.28 -4.08
C PRO A 25 -14.16 27.40 -4.35
N GLU A 26 -13.72 28.55 -4.86
CA GLU A 26 -12.31 28.82 -5.18
C GLU A 26 -11.38 28.65 -3.97
N SER A 27 -11.86 28.95 -2.76
CA SER A 27 -11.13 28.73 -1.51
C SER A 27 -10.79 27.26 -1.25
N MET A 28 -11.66 26.31 -1.65
CA MET A 28 -11.37 24.88 -1.55
C MET A 28 -10.26 24.48 -2.52
N ILE A 29 -10.25 25.07 -3.72
CA ILE A 29 -9.21 24.83 -4.74
C ILE A 29 -7.86 25.32 -4.22
N LEU A 30 -7.81 26.54 -3.70
CA LEU A 30 -6.60 27.13 -3.13
C LEU A 30 -6.08 26.30 -1.94
N ASN A 31 -6.95 25.87 -1.04
CA ASN A 31 -6.54 24.99 0.07
C ASN A 31 -5.97 23.66 -0.43
N ILE A 32 -6.62 23.01 -1.41
CA ILE A 32 -6.10 21.76 -1.98
C ILE A 32 -4.74 21.97 -2.65
N LEU A 33 -4.52 23.12 -3.29
CA LEU A 33 -3.26 23.48 -3.94
C LEU A 33 -2.14 23.78 -2.94
N GLU A 34 -2.43 24.59 -1.92
CA GLU A 34 -1.42 25.16 -1.02
C GLU A 34 -1.11 24.28 0.19
N THR A 35 -2.10 23.55 0.72
CA THR A 35 -1.97 22.74 1.94
C THR A 35 -1.21 21.44 1.67
N SER A 36 -0.29 21.05 2.56
CA SER A 36 0.40 19.77 2.44
C SER A 36 -0.57 18.59 2.60
N VAL A 37 -0.36 17.52 1.84
CA VAL A 37 -1.13 16.25 1.94
C VAL A 37 -1.04 15.58 3.32
N THR A 38 -0.06 15.96 4.15
CA THR A 38 0.09 15.42 5.51
C THR A 38 -0.74 16.17 6.55
N GLU A 39 -1.30 17.31 6.20
CA GLU A 39 -2.08 18.16 7.10
C GLU A 39 -3.55 17.70 7.15
N LYS A 40 -4.19 17.89 8.30
CA LYS A 40 -5.57 17.43 8.53
C LYS A 40 -6.54 18.20 7.65
N GLU A 41 -6.25 19.47 7.45
CA GLU A 41 -6.98 20.42 6.63
C GLU A 41 -7.12 19.90 5.20
N PHE A 42 -6.05 19.35 4.61
CA PHE A 42 -6.11 18.75 3.27
C PHE A 42 -7.10 17.57 3.23
N LEU A 43 -7.04 16.70 4.24
CA LEU A 43 -7.92 15.53 4.32
C LEU A 43 -9.39 15.94 4.47
N GLU A 44 -9.68 16.96 5.29
CA GLU A 44 -11.03 17.51 5.45
C GLU A 44 -11.56 18.10 4.13
N GLN A 45 -10.75 18.89 3.43
CA GLN A 45 -11.13 19.43 2.12
C GLN A 45 -11.35 18.31 1.08
N LEU A 46 -10.55 17.25 1.13
CA LEU A 46 -10.69 16.11 0.23
C LEU A 46 -12.00 15.36 0.47
N TYR A 47 -12.45 15.17 1.72
CA TYR A 47 -13.76 14.58 2.01
C TYR A 47 -14.91 15.44 1.50
N VAL A 48 -14.83 16.76 1.67
CA VAL A 48 -15.86 17.67 1.14
C VAL A 48 -15.89 17.62 -0.38
N LEU A 49 -14.71 17.61 -1.03
CA LEU A 49 -14.62 17.48 -2.48
C LEU A 49 -15.21 16.15 -2.97
N ASP A 50 -14.89 15.03 -2.33
CA ASP A 50 -15.42 13.70 -2.65
C ASP A 50 -16.97 13.65 -2.57
N HIS A 51 -17.53 14.22 -1.51
CA HIS A 51 -18.98 14.34 -1.35
C HIS A 51 -19.62 15.19 -2.45
N LYS A 52 -19.02 16.35 -2.77
CA LYS A 52 -19.51 17.24 -3.83
C LYS A 52 -19.46 16.59 -5.21
N ILE A 53 -18.38 15.89 -5.54
CA ILE A 53 -18.26 15.15 -6.81
C ILE A 53 -19.31 14.03 -6.88
N SER A 54 -19.55 13.32 -5.78
CA SER A 54 -20.54 12.23 -5.75
C SER A 54 -21.99 12.71 -5.93
N PHE A 55 -22.29 13.95 -5.56
CA PHE A 55 -23.62 14.53 -5.64
C PHE A 55 -23.97 15.07 -7.03
N VAL A 56 -22.98 15.55 -7.78
CA VAL A 56 -23.15 16.10 -9.14
C VAL A 56 -22.89 15.00 -10.17
N LYS A 57 -23.70 14.90 -11.23
CA LYS A 57 -23.47 13.91 -12.31
C LYS A 57 -21.99 13.91 -12.72
N GLU A 58 -21.33 12.76 -12.51
CA GLU A 58 -19.86 12.53 -12.48
C GLU A 58 -19.02 13.20 -13.58
N GLN A 59 -19.63 13.59 -14.71
CA GLN A 59 -18.90 13.97 -15.92
C GLN A 59 -18.44 15.42 -15.95
N SER A 60 -19.10 16.37 -15.28
CA SER A 60 -18.62 17.78 -15.30
C SER A 60 -17.55 18.09 -14.25
N PHE A 61 -17.39 17.23 -13.24
CA PHE A 61 -16.46 17.45 -12.13
C PHE A 61 -15.14 16.69 -12.27
N LYS A 62 -15.10 15.59 -13.04
CA LYS A 62 -13.86 14.87 -13.36
C LYS A 62 -12.83 15.75 -14.09
N ASP A 63 -13.31 16.72 -14.86
CA ASP A 63 -12.48 17.73 -15.54
C ASP A 63 -12.25 19.00 -14.69
N SER A 64 -12.77 19.04 -13.46
CA SER A 64 -12.49 20.17 -12.56
C SER A 64 -11.02 20.16 -12.18
N ARG A 65 -10.36 21.30 -12.40
CA ARG A 65 -8.94 21.51 -12.10
C ARG A 65 -8.56 21.08 -10.68
N SER A 66 -9.43 21.34 -9.70
CA SER A 66 -9.23 20.97 -8.30
C SER A 66 -9.15 19.47 -8.05
N CYS A 67 -9.94 18.68 -8.81
CA CYS A 67 -9.92 17.22 -8.70
C CYS A 67 -8.60 16.68 -9.26
N GLN A 68 -8.18 17.16 -10.44
CA GLN A 68 -6.91 16.79 -11.07
C GLN A 68 -5.70 17.17 -10.20
N ASP A 69 -5.72 18.36 -9.59
CA ASP A 69 -4.66 18.81 -8.69
C ASP A 69 -4.59 17.92 -7.42
N ALA A 70 -5.74 17.58 -6.83
CA ALA A 70 -5.82 16.67 -5.69
C ALA A 70 -5.28 15.27 -6.04
N ILE A 71 -5.69 14.71 -7.19
CA ILE A 71 -5.20 13.42 -7.70
C ILE A 71 -3.67 13.46 -7.85
N GLY A 72 -3.14 14.53 -8.46
CA GLY A 72 -1.70 14.70 -8.65
C GLY A 72 -0.91 14.70 -7.34
N LYS A 73 -1.36 15.48 -6.35
CA LYS A 73 -0.70 15.55 -5.03
C LYS A 73 -0.76 14.24 -4.27
N ILE A 74 -1.91 13.56 -4.30
CA ILE A 74 -2.08 12.25 -3.66
C ILE A 74 -1.17 11.21 -4.32
N ARG A 75 -1.12 11.19 -5.67
CA ARG A 75 -0.26 10.30 -6.43
C ARG A 75 1.21 10.50 -6.05
N GLU A 76 1.68 11.75 -6.07
CA GLU A 76 3.06 12.08 -5.70
C GLU A 76 3.39 11.60 -4.29
N TYR A 77 2.51 11.86 -3.32
CA TYR A 77 2.69 11.41 -1.95
C TYR A 77 2.82 9.89 -1.83
N LEU A 78 1.88 9.13 -2.40
CA LEU A 78 1.84 7.69 -2.27
C LEU A 78 3.04 7.04 -2.97
N LEU A 79 3.37 7.47 -4.19
CA LEU A 79 4.56 6.99 -4.90
C LEU A 79 5.84 7.34 -4.14
N GLN A 80 5.94 8.55 -3.57
CA GLN A 80 7.08 8.92 -2.74
C GLN A 80 7.25 7.98 -1.55
N LYS A 81 6.15 7.57 -0.88
CA LYS A 81 6.21 6.58 0.20
C LYS A 81 6.67 5.21 -0.28
N VAL A 82 6.21 4.76 -1.44
CA VAL A 82 6.68 3.51 -2.06
C VAL A 82 8.18 3.57 -2.36
N TYR A 83 8.67 4.69 -2.89
CA TYR A 83 10.09 4.86 -3.19
C TYR A 83 10.97 4.89 -1.95
N LEU A 84 10.46 5.29 -0.78
CA LEU A 84 11.22 5.20 0.47
C LEU A 84 11.59 3.76 0.83
N PHE A 85 10.81 2.76 0.43
CA PHE A 85 11.14 1.36 0.71
C PHE A 85 12.46 0.94 0.08
N ARG A 86 12.86 1.57 -1.03
CA ARG A 86 14.10 1.23 -1.76
C ARG A 86 15.37 1.66 -1.03
N LYS A 87 15.26 2.51 0.00
CA LYS A 87 16.43 2.97 0.76
C LYS A 87 17.00 1.83 1.61
N PRO A 88 18.34 1.64 1.64
CA PRO A 88 18.96 0.59 2.45
C PRO A 88 18.56 0.70 3.93
N MET A 89 18.41 -0.45 4.59
CA MET A 89 18.07 -0.54 6.03
C MET A 89 16.74 0.11 6.43
N THR A 90 15.89 0.49 5.47
CA THR A 90 14.57 1.05 5.78
C THR A 90 13.71 0.00 6.45
N ASN A 91 13.20 0.32 7.63
CA ASN A 91 12.09 -0.42 8.20
C ASN A 91 10.83 -0.07 7.40
N TYR A 92 10.48 -0.90 6.42
CA TYR A 92 9.36 -0.67 5.50
C TYR A 92 8.01 -0.52 6.21
N GLN A 93 7.89 -1.01 7.46
CA GLN A 93 6.69 -0.84 8.29
C GLN A 93 6.38 0.62 8.62
N VAL A 94 7.41 1.47 8.75
CA VAL A 94 7.22 2.90 9.06
C VAL A 94 6.46 3.60 7.93
N PRO A 95 6.93 3.56 6.66
CA PRO A 95 6.17 4.10 5.54
C PRO A 95 4.84 3.37 5.27
N GLN A 96 4.72 2.06 5.48
CA GLN A 96 3.42 1.35 5.41
C GLN A 96 2.40 1.91 6.41
N ASN A 97 2.78 2.09 7.67
CA ASN A 97 1.91 2.68 8.68
C ASN A 97 1.53 4.13 8.34
N ALA A 98 2.42 4.89 7.71
CA ALA A 98 2.11 6.23 7.22
C ALA A 98 1.07 6.21 6.08
N MET A 99 1.15 5.22 5.19
CA MET A 99 0.16 5.02 4.12
C MET A 99 -1.19 4.60 4.70
N LEU A 100 -1.23 3.67 5.66
CA LEU A 100 -2.48 3.25 6.33
C LEU A 100 -3.21 4.41 7.01
N LYS A 101 -2.48 5.32 7.67
CA LYS A 101 -3.05 6.53 8.26
C LYS A 101 -3.79 7.41 7.24
N HIS A 102 -3.35 7.39 5.99
CA HIS A 102 -3.95 8.14 4.89
C HIS A 102 -4.67 7.23 3.89
N LYS A 103 -5.24 6.09 4.33
CA LYS A 103 -5.93 5.13 3.44
C LYS A 103 -7.01 5.75 2.56
N PHE A 104 -7.66 6.82 3.03
CA PHE A 104 -8.68 7.53 2.26
C PHE A 104 -8.15 8.06 0.91
N PHE A 105 -6.86 8.36 0.83
CA PHE A 105 -6.23 8.78 -0.42
C PHE A 105 -6.35 7.71 -1.52
N TYR A 106 -6.08 6.46 -1.18
CA TYR A 106 -6.22 5.36 -2.13
C TYR A 106 -7.69 5.12 -2.50
N GLN A 107 -8.60 5.21 -1.52
CA GLN A 107 -10.04 5.13 -1.75
C GLN A 107 -10.53 6.22 -2.72
N PHE A 108 -10.10 7.46 -2.52
CA PHE A 108 -10.43 8.60 -3.39
C PHE A 108 -9.95 8.35 -4.83
N LEU A 109 -8.72 7.87 -5.01
CA LEU A 109 -8.19 7.52 -6.34
C LEU A 109 -8.98 6.38 -6.99
N MET A 110 -9.40 5.36 -6.25
CA MET A 110 -10.20 4.25 -6.80
C MET A 110 -11.57 4.71 -7.33
N THR A 111 -12.14 5.75 -6.73
CA THR A 111 -13.41 6.34 -7.15
C THR A 111 -13.23 7.25 -8.36
N HIS A 112 -12.24 8.15 -8.32
CA HIS A 112 -12.13 9.25 -9.28
C HIS A 112 -11.12 9.02 -10.40
N GLU A 113 -10.03 8.28 -10.16
CA GLU A 113 -8.96 8.04 -11.13
C GLU A 113 -8.28 6.66 -10.97
N ARG A 114 -8.93 5.64 -11.54
CA ARG A 114 -8.54 4.23 -11.36
C ARG A 114 -7.19 3.88 -11.97
N GLU A 115 -6.76 4.59 -13.01
CA GLU A 115 -5.47 4.32 -13.65
C GLU A 115 -4.32 4.71 -12.71
N VAL A 116 -4.44 5.85 -12.01
CA VAL A 116 -3.47 6.28 -11.00
C VAL A 116 -3.45 5.33 -9.80
N ALA A 117 -4.62 4.87 -9.33
CA ALA A 117 -4.67 3.86 -8.27
C ALA A 117 -3.96 2.56 -8.66
N ARG A 118 -4.17 2.10 -9.90
CA ARG A 118 -3.52 0.91 -10.45
C ARG A 118 -2.00 1.08 -10.51
N GLU A 119 -1.53 2.23 -11.00
CA GLU A 119 -0.10 2.56 -11.04
C GLU A 119 0.56 2.43 -9.67
N ILE A 120 -0.02 3.06 -8.64
CA ILE A 120 0.52 3.03 -7.26
C ILE A 120 0.57 1.60 -6.72
N ARG A 121 -0.50 0.82 -6.95
CA ARG A 121 -0.58 -0.57 -6.53
C ARG A 121 0.48 -1.43 -7.20
N ASP A 122 0.62 -1.31 -8.52
CA ASP A 122 1.55 -2.12 -9.29
C ASP A 122 3.01 -1.77 -8.94
N GLU A 123 3.32 -0.48 -8.75
CA GLU A 123 4.63 0.01 -8.29
C GLU A 123 4.96 -0.49 -6.86
N TYR A 124 3.96 -0.50 -5.96
CA TYR A 124 4.08 -1.06 -4.62
C TYR A 124 4.42 -2.55 -4.68
N VAL A 125 3.65 -3.32 -5.45
CA VAL A 125 3.79 -4.78 -5.56
C VAL A 125 5.18 -5.16 -6.09
N ASP A 126 5.63 -4.51 -7.18
CA ASP A 126 6.94 -4.77 -7.76
C ASP A 126 8.07 -4.39 -6.79
N THR A 127 7.97 -3.22 -6.15
CA THR A 127 8.98 -2.74 -5.21
C THR A 127 9.07 -3.64 -3.97
N MET A 128 7.94 -3.96 -3.34
CA MET A 128 7.91 -4.77 -2.13
C MET A 128 8.35 -6.21 -2.41
N GLY A 129 7.91 -6.80 -3.53
CA GLY A 129 8.34 -8.13 -3.94
C GLY A 129 9.86 -8.24 -4.12
N LYS A 130 10.50 -7.21 -4.72
CA LYS A 130 11.97 -7.14 -4.85
C LYS A 130 12.67 -6.99 -3.50
N ILE A 131 12.13 -6.17 -2.60
CA ILE A 131 12.70 -5.94 -1.27
C ILE A 131 12.65 -7.19 -0.42
N LEU A 132 11.49 -7.85 -0.32
CA LEU A 132 11.32 -9.08 0.45
C LEU A 132 12.21 -10.19 -0.11
N PHE A 133 12.26 -10.35 -1.43
CA PHE A 133 13.15 -11.34 -2.05
C PHE A 133 14.63 -11.07 -1.72
N SER A 134 15.09 -9.82 -1.85
CA SER A 134 16.47 -9.44 -1.54
C SER A 134 16.81 -9.64 -0.06
N TYR A 135 15.90 -9.23 0.83
CA TYR A 135 16.02 -9.43 2.28
C TYR A 135 16.19 -10.90 2.62
N PHE A 136 15.31 -11.76 2.13
CA PHE A 136 15.34 -13.18 2.42
C PHE A 136 16.56 -13.87 1.79
N LYS A 137 16.94 -13.51 0.56
CA LYS A 137 18.16 -14.02 -0.07
C LYS A 137 19.40 -13.69 0.77
N ALA A 138 19.53 -12.45 1.23
CA ALA A 138 20.64 -12.02 2.09
C ALA A 138 20.58 -12.66 3.48
N TYR A 139 19.38 -12.85 4.03
CA TYR A 139 19.16 -13.49 5.33
C TYR A 139 19.53 -14.97 5.29
N THR A 140 19.07 -15.73 4.30
CA THR A 140 19.46 -17.13 4.09
C THR A 140 20.98 -17.26 3.93
N ASN A 141 21.62 -16.44 3.10
CA ASN A 141 23.08 -16.47 2.92
C ASN A 141 23.86 -16.19 4.22
N ARG A 142 23.33 -15.35 5.11
CA ARG A 142 23.93 -15.07 6.42
C ARG A 142 23.73 -16.24 7.38
N LEU A 143 22.52 -16.81 7.42
CA LEU A 143 22.20 -17.99 8.24
C LEU A 143 23.10 -19.19 7.90
N MET A 144 23.35 -19.45 6.61
CA MET A 144 24.22 -20.57 6.19
C MET A 144 25.67 -20.46 6.64
N LYS A 145 26.13 -19.26 7.02
CA LYS A 145 27.49 -19.07 7.54
C LYS A 145 27.60 -19.38 9.04
N LEU A 146 26.48 -19.56 9.73
CA LEU A 146 26.45 -19.85 11.15
C LEU A 146 26.59 -21.35 11.39
N GLN A 147 27.39 -21.73 12.38
CA GLN A 147 27.58 -23.12 12.79
C GLN A 147 26.49 -23.57 13.77
N TYR A 148 25.22 -23.50 13.35
CA TYR A 148 24.09 -24.02 14.11
C TYR A 148 23.51 -25.28 13.46
N PRO A 149 22.80 -26.12 14.23
CA PRO A 149 22.01 -27.22 13.68
C PRO A 149 21.04 -26.73 12.61
N PHE A 150 20.87 -27.53 11.56
CA PHE A 150 20.00 -27.20 10.43
C PHE A 150 18.57 -26.87 10.87
N GLU A 151 18.03 -27.61 11.82
CA GLU A 151 16.68 -27.44 12.36
C GLU A 151 16.49 -26.05 12.95
N SER A 152 17.51 -25.52 13.63
CA SER A 152 17.50 -24.17 14.21
C SER A 152 17.51 -23.09 13.13
N LEU A 153 18.35 -23.26 12.11
CA LEU A 153 18.43 -22.35 10.97
C LEU A 153 17.12 -22.34 10.17
N PHE A 154 16.57 -23.52 9.89
CA PHE A 154 15.32 -23.69 9.18
C PHE A 154 14.15 -23.07 9.95
N ARG A 155 14.03 -23.37 11.25
CA ARG A 155 13.00 -22.78 12.13
C ARG A 155 13.08 -21.25 12.13
N SER A 156 14.29 -20.70 12.29
CA SER A 156 14.50 -19.24 12.28
C SER A 156 14.06 -18.62 10.95
N GLN A 157 14.40 -19.27 9.83
CA GLN A 157 14.01 -18.86 8.49
C GLN A 157 12.50 -18.87 8.26
N GLN A 158 11.80 -19.90 8.74
CA GLN A 158 10.35 -20.04 8.61
C GLN A 158 9.60 -19.02 9.48
N TYR A 159 10.04 -18.77 10.72
CA TYR A 159 9.43 -17.75 11.56
C TYR A 159 9.56 -16.35 10.96
N ALA A 160 10.73 -16.01 10.44
CA ALA A 160 10.94 -14.72 9.77
C ALA A 160 10.02 -14.60 8.55
N LEU A 161 9.93 -15.65 7.72
CA LEU A 161 9.04 -15.66 6.55
C LEU A 161 7.58 -15.46 6.94
N LEU A 162 7.09 -16.20 7.93
CA LEU A 162 5.70 -16.13 8.40
C LEU A 162 5.36 -14.74 8.96
N ASP A 163 6.21 -14.16 9.81
CA ASP A 163 5.96 -12.83 10.39
C ASP A 163 5.86 -11.76 9.29
N ASN A 164 6.79 -11.77 8.32
CA ASN A 164 6.77 -10.83 7.20
C ASN A 164 5.54 -11.06 6.31
N ALA A 165 5.20 -12.31 6.01
CA ALA A 165 4.04 -12.67 5.21
C ALA A 165 2.72 -12.20 5.86
N CYS A 166 2.53 -12.46 7.15
CA CYS A 166 1.32 -12.06 7.87
C CYS A 166 1.16 -10.54 7.88
N ARG A 167 2.24 -9.80 8.18
CA ARG A 167 2.22 -8.33 8.18
C ARG A 167 1.90 -7.77 6.79
N GLU A 168 2.49 -8.34 5.75
CA GLU A 168 2.25 -7.91 4.38
C GLU A 168 0.80 -8.17 3.95
N TYR A 169 0.26 -9.35 4.28
CA TYR A 169 -1.14 -9.68 3.97
C TYR A 169 -2.12 -8.71 4.65
N LEU A 170 -1.89 -8.40 5.94
CA LEU A 170 -2.71 -7.44 6.67
C LEU A 170 -2.64 -6.03 6.07
N PHE A 171 -1.43 -5.56 5.75
CA PHE A 171 -1.26 -4.26 5.11
C PHE A 171 -1.98 -4.21 3.75
N VAL A 172 -1.77 -5.21 2.90
CA VAL A 172 -2.32 -5.24 1.54
C VAL A 172 -3.85 -5.27 1.56
N THR A 173 -4.44 -6.11 2.41
CA THR A 173 -5.90 -6.19 2.54
C THR A 173 -6.51 -4.89 3.05
N GLU A 174 -5.88 -4.24 4.02
CA GLU A 174 -6.39 -3.01 4.62
C GLU A 174 -6.19 -1.78 3.71
N PHE A 175 -4.98 -1.57 3.19
CA PHE A 175 -4.64 -0.38 2.41
C PHE A 175 -5.27 -0.40 1.01
N PHE A 176 -5.20 -1.54 0.31
CA PHE A 176 -5.76 -1.68 -1.03
C PHE A 176 -7.25 -2.07 -1.04
N MET A 177 -7.84 -2.26 0.15
CA MET A 177 -9.27 -2.56 0.34
C MET A 177 -9.72 -3.81 -0.43
N VAL A 178 -8.86 -4.83 -0.48
CA VAL A 178 -9.10 -6.11 -1.18
C VAL A 178 -9.43 -7.23 -0.20
N SER A 179 -10.24 -8.19 -0.64
CA SER A 179 -10.63 -9.36 0.15
C SER A 179 -10.77 -10.62 -0.71
N GLY A 180 -10.82 -11.78 -0.07
CA GLY A 180 -11.00 -13.08 -0.75
C GLY A 180 -9.91 -13.36 -1.79
N ALA A 181 -10.33 -13.78 -2.99
CA ALA A 181 -9.42 -14.14 -4.08
C ALA A 181 -8.52 -12.97 -4.51
N ALA A 182 -9.05 -11.75 -4.60
CA ALA A 182 -8.28 -10.58 -5.01
C ALA A 182 -7.15 -10.25 -4.03
N ALA A 183 -7.39 -10.43 -2.72
CA ALA A 183 -6.35 -10.29 -1.70
C ALA A 183 -5.26 -11.35 -1.86
N GLN A 184 -5.65 -12.61 -2.11
CA GLN A 184 -4.73 -13.71 -2.32
C GLN A 184 -3.85 -13.48 -3.56
N ASP A 185 -4.44 -13.02 -4.67
CA ASP A 185 -3.71 -12.76 -5.92
C ASP A 185 -2.69 -11.63 -5.75
N LEU A 186 -3.09 -10.55 -5.05
CA LEU A 186 -2.21 -9.43 -4.79
C LEU A 186 -1.06 -9.82 -3.85
N PHE A 187 -1.36 -10.57 -2.78
CA PHE A 187 -0.35 -11.13 -1.88
C PHE A 187 0.61 -12.06 -2.61
N ASN A 188 0.09 -12.96 -3.45
CA ASN A 188 0.90 -13.87 -4.26
C ASN A 188 1.83 -13.08 -5.20
N SER A 189 1.34 -12.01 -5.81
CA SER A 189 2.16 -11.17 -6.70
C SER A 189 3.38 -10.57 -6.00
N ILE A 190 3.28 -10.31 -4.68
CA ILE A 190 4.39 -9.83 -3.84
C ILE A 190 5.28 -10.98 -3.37
N MET A 191 4.67 -12.03 -2.81
CA MET A 191 5.38 -13.06 -2.04
C MET A 191 5.87 -14.23 -2.87
N ASN A 192 5.26 -14.53 -4.03
CA ASN A 192 5.50 -15.78 -4.75
C ASN A 192 6.96 -15.94 -5.19
N ARG A 193 7.63 -14.84 -5.57
CA ARG A 193 9.07 -14.87 -5.89
C ARG A 193 9.92 -15.29 -4.68
N THR A 194 9.56 -14.80 -3.49
CA THR A 194 10.21 -15.15 -2.22
C THR A 194 9.90 -16.58 -1.82
N LEU A 195 8.63 -17.00 -1.90
CA LEU A 195 8.19 -18.36 -1.57
C LEU A 195 8.87 -19.40 -2.48
N THR A 196 8.96 -19.12 -3.77
CA THR A 196 9.63 -19.99 -4.76
C THR A 196 11.10 -20.19 -4.42
N MET A 197 11.78 -19.21 -3.82
CA MET A 197 13.16 -19.38 -3.34
C MET A 197 13.29 -20.52 -2.31
N PHE A 198 12.27 -20.70 -1.48
CA PHE A 198 12.23 -21.75 -0.45
C PHE A 198 11.71 -23.09 -0.99
N VAL A 199 10.80 -23.06 -1.97
CA VAL A 199 10.26 -24.28 -2.61
C VAL A 199 11.23 -24.92 -3.59
N VAL A 200 12.00 -24.12 -4.36
CA VAL A 200 12.98 -24.59 -5.36
C VAL A 200 14.35 -24.89 -4.74
N ARG A 201 14.61 -24.35 -3.54
CA ARG A 201 15.80 -24.72 -2.75
C ARG A 201 15.48 -25.57 -1.53
N PRO A 202 14.89 -26.78 -1.68
CA PRO A 202 15.20 -27.86 -0.75
C PRO A 202 16.68 -28.26 -0.89
N SER A 203 17.43 -27.77 -1.89
CA SER A 203 18.81 -28.16 -2.19
C SER A 203 19.89 -27.72 -1.19
N VAL A 204 19.54 -27.03 -0.10
CA VAL A 204 20.42 -26.99 1.09
C VAL A 204 20.52 -28.39 1.72
N THR A 205 19.49 -29.22 1.56
CA THR A 205 19.52 -30.64 1.91
C THR A 205 20.44 -31.45 0.98
N PHE A 206 20.76 -30.96 -0.23
CA PHE A 206 21.65 -31.68 -1.18
C PHE A 206 23.13 -31.29 -1.08
N HIS A 207 23.49 -30.17 -0.43
CA HIS A 207 24.91 -29.89 -0.17
C HIS A 207 25.49 -30.78 0.96
N PHE A 208 24.63 -31.49 1.69
CA PHE A 208 25.05 -32.52 2.65
C PHE A 208 25.53 -33.82 1.97
N ASP A 209 25.07 -34.15 0.76
CA ASP A 209 25.52 -35.37 0.08
C ASP A 209 26.96 -35.28 -0.45
N LEU A 210 27.48 -34.07 -0.68
CA LEU A 210 28.87 -33.84 -1.12
C LEU A 210 29.88 -33.79 0.05
N CYS A 211 29.46 -33.41 1.25
CA CYS A 211 30.30 -33.54 2.45
C CYS A 211 30.21 -34.93 3.10
N ALA A 212 29.12 -35.67 2.88
CA ALA A 212 28.95 -37.06 3.37
C ALA A 212 29.65 -38.11 2.49
N SER A 213 30.17 -37.75 1.32
CA SER A 213 30.79 -38.68 0.36
C SER A 213 32.33 -38.70 0.38
N ASN A 214 32.98 -38.09 1.39
CA ASN A 214 34.43 -38.21 1.59
C ASN A 214 34.76 -38.96 2.90
N PRO A 215 34.97 -40.29 2.87
CA PRO A 215 35.19 -41.12 4.06
C PRO A 215 36.54 -40.89 4.76
N LEU A 216 37.44 -40.09 4.18
CA LEU A 216 38.82 -39.97 4.63
C LEU A 216 39.04 -39.07 5.86
N MET A 217 38.03 -38.32 6.32
CA MET A 217 38.16 -37.50 7.54
C MET A 217 37.90 -38.24 8.86
N TRP A 218 37.44 -39.50 8.85
CA TRP A 218 37.15 -40.26 10.08
C TRP A 218 38.35 -41.03 10.67
N LEU A 219 39.49 -41.10 9.98
CA LEU A 219 40.65 -41.89 10.43
C LEU A 219 41.78 -41.10 11.10
N ALA A 220 41.63 -39.79 11.32
CA ALA A 220 42.69 -38.94 11.89
C ALA A 220 42.53 -38.62 13.39
N SER A 221 41.71 -39.37 14.15
CA SER A 221 41.55 -39.15 15.60
C SER A 221 41.27 -40.43 16.39
N ALA A 222 42.07 -41.48 16.15
CA ALA A 222 42.27 -42.58 17.09
C ALA A 222 43.77 -42.80 17.29
#